data_AF-A0A208Y6G1-F1
#
_entry.id   AF-A0A208Y6G1-F1
#
_cell.length_a   1.000
_cell.length_b   1.000
_cell.length_c   1.000
_cell.angle_alpha   90.00
_cell.angle_beta   90.00
_cell.angle_gamma   90.00
#
_symmetry.space_group_name_H-M   'P 1'
#
loop_
_entity.id
_entity.type
_entity.pdbx_description
1 polymer ?
#
loop_
_entity_poly.entity_id
_entity_poly.type
_entity_poly.pdbx_seq_one_letter_code
_entity_poly.pdbx_strand_id
1 'polypeptide(L)'
;MSISVQDIAGIERSLGEIKDAKVSYEGVANGALAARLAMRDLRQLSSTLAKITLVANRTAASLNIGDVFRFSWPELRIEQLILRVAQISYGTLADGRVRITCVEDVFGLPDAVYLAPAESGWVDPRQAPIAANFVSLSELPYWTIVHEMTGESAAAQAEIDPNGGFLSVSAVRPSDAAINYAVLTRQGSAAFEKIGVGDFIPSCVLANDIGQTETVLNVLYGVDLDLVTLNTYAQVGSELVAVKAINVAAGTVTVDRGVLDTVPAKHSAGARLYFIEGGQFYNTSQYLNGETVQTKVLPVTGMGVLAEASAPTISYTFAKRQMRPYPPGKFRVNNLDYSVSYITGEVTVSWAHRSRVLQTAYLVTQGESNIGPEPGTTYTVRIYGEAGTLRHTETGLTGTSWTYPMATEIAESGLNRPNEKLTVKVEAVRDGYTSWQAQQIDIPECRGYGMFYGASYGE
;
A
#
# COMPACT_ATOMS: atom_id res chain seq x y z
N MET A 1 -9.60 24.67 -18.91
CA MET A 1 -8.75 24.94 -20.10
C MET A 1 -8.63 26.46 -20.24
N SER A 2 -7.47 27.02 -20.59
CA SER A 2 -7.27 28.46 -20.83
C SER A 2 -6.60 28.65 -22.19
N ILE A 3 -7.08 29.62 -22.99
CA ILE A 3 -6.51 29.96 -24.30
C ILE A 3 -6.32 31.48 -24.35
N SER A 4 -5.14 31.91 -24.77
CA SER A 4 -4.80 33.34 -24.95
C SER A 4 -4.58 33.62 -26.42
N VAL A 5 -5.17 34.71 -26.92
CA VAL A 5 -4.98 35.25 -28.27
C VAL A 5 -4.60 36.72 -28.16
N GLN A 6 -3.81 37.23 -29.11
CA GLN A 6 -3.30 38.60 -29.09
C GLN A 6 -3.30 39.23 -30.47
N ASP A 7 -3.54 40.54 -30.53
CA ASP A 7 -3.44 41.36 -31.75
C ASP A 7 -2.10 42.11 -31.73
N ILE A 8 -1.09 41.52 -32.36
CA ILE A 8 0.29 42.03 -32.35
C ILE A 8 0.35 43.42 -33.03
N ALA A 9 -0.39 43.60 -34.12
CA ALA A 9 -0.44 44.88 -34.85
C ALA A 9 -1.15 45.98 -34.06
N GLY A 10 -2.18 45.63 -33.28
CA GLY A 10 -2.85 46.54 -32.35
C GLY A 10 -1.92 47.02 -31.22
N ILE A 11 -1.16 46.10 -30.62
CA ILE A 11 -0.20 46.40 -29.54
C ILE A 11 0.91 47.34 -30.04
N GLU A 12 1.43 47.12 -31.24
CA GLU A 12 2.44 47.99 -31.85
C GLU A 12 1.92 49.41 -32.11
N ARG A 13 0.66 49.56 -32.55
CA ARG A 13 0.02 50.89 -32.74
C ARG A 13 -0.21 51.64 -31.43
N SER A 14 -0.34 50.93 -30.31
CA SER A 14 -0.49 51.51 -28.97
C SER A 14 0.84 51.66 -28.23
N LEU A 15 1.98 51.72 -28.94
CA LEU A 15 3.32 51.90 -28.37
C LEU A 15 3.68 50.84 -27.31
N GLY A 16 3.18 49.60 -27.48
CA GLY A 16 3.48 48.46 -26.60
C GLY A 16 2.58 48.32 -25.38
N GLU A 17 1.55 49.15 -25.23
CA GLU A 17 0.56 49.01 -24.15
C GLU A 17 -0.36 47.80 -24.40
N ILE A 18 -0.39 46.86 -23.44
CA ILE A 18 -1.26 45.68 -23.49
C ILE A 18 -2.50 45.93 -22.63
N LYS A 19 -3.68 45.84 -23.25
CA LYS A 19 -4.97 45.87 -22.54
C LYS A 19 -5.55 44.47 -22.52
N ASP A 20 -5.58 43.82 -21.35
CA ASP A 20 -6.08 42.47 -21.20
C ASP A 20 -7.59 42.44 -20.91
N ALA A 21 -8.26 41.43 -21.46
CA ALA A 21 -9.66 41.12 -21.18
C ALA A 21 -9.80 39.61 -20.97
N LYS A 22 -10.54 39.21 -19.93
CA LYS A 22 -10.82 37.80 -19.61
C LYS A 22 -12.31 37.54 -19.73
N VAL A 23 -12.67 36.51 -20.49
CA VAL A 23 -14.08 36.11 -20.71
C VAL A 23 -14.19 34.62 -20.39
N SER A 24 -15.16 34.25 -19.55
CA SER A 24 -15.43 32.87 -19.15
C SER A 24 -16.61 32.28 -19.93
N TYR A 25 -16.45 31.06 -20.42
CA TYR A 25 -17.48 30.30 -21.14
C TYR A 25 -17.70 28.93 -20.50
N GLU A 26 -18.67 28.82 -19.59
CA GLU A 26 -18.92 27.60 -18.79
C GLU A 26 -19.40 26.38 -19.61
N GLY A 27 -19.80 26.57 -20.88
CA GLY A 27 -20.29 25.50 -21.76
C GLY A 27 -19.30 25.00 -22.81
N VAL A 28 -18.07 25.52 -22.84
CA VAL A 28 -17.11 25.24 -23.94
C VAL A 28 -16.11 24.18 -23.50
N ALA A 29 -16.34 22.93 -23.91
CA ALA A 29 -15.48 21.79 -23.59
C ALA A 29 -14.48 21.41 -24.70
N ASN A 30 -14.50 22.10 -25.85
CA ASN A 30 -13.62 21.82 -26.99
C ASN A 30 -12.65 22.98 -27.23
N GLY A 31 -11.37 22.68 -27.27
CA GLY A 31 -10.31 23.67 -27.45
C GLY A 31 -10.33 24.42 -28.78
N ALA A 32 -10.76 23.79 -29.88
CA ALA A 32 -10.90 24.47 -31.18
C ALA A 32 -12.04 25.49 -31.15
N LEU A 33 -13.15 25.16 -30.47
CA LEU A 33 -14.26 26.09 -30.26
C LEU A 33 -13.85 27.25 -29.34
N ALA A 34 -13.10 26.96 -28.27
CA ALA A 34 -12.55 27.98 -27.37
C ALA A 34 -11.62 28.96 -28.12
N ALA A 35 -10.74 28.45 -28.99
CA ALA A 35 -9.86 29.30 -29.81
C ALA A 35 -10.64 30.19 -30.79
N ARG A 36 -11.71 29.66 -31.42
CA ARG A 36 -12.61 30.45 -32.29
C ARG A 36 -13.31 31.58 -31.54
N LEU A 37 -13.82 31.29 -30.34
CA LEU A 37 -14.49 32.29 -29.50
C LEU A 37 -13.50 33.35 -29.02
N ALA A 38 -12.31 32.95 -28.58
CA ALA A 38 -11.27 33.89 -28.17
C ALA A 38 -10.86 34.83 -29.32
N MET A 39 -10.65 34.30 -30.54
CA MET A 39 -10.36 35.13 -31.72
C MET A 39 -11.51 36.07 -32.10
N ARG A 40 -12.77 35.62 -31.96
CA ARG A 40 -13.95 36.47 -32.19
C ARG A 40 -13.97 37.66 -31.23
N ASP A 41 -13.78 37.39 -29.94
CA ASP A 41 -13.83 38.41 -28.90
C ASP A 41 -12.66 39.39 -29.03
N LEU A 42 -11.45 38.88 -29.32
CA LEU A 42 -10.29 39.72 -29.63
C LEU A 42 -10.59 40.68 -30.79
N ARG A 43 -11.18 40.18 -31.89
CA ARG A 43 -11.51 41.01 -33.05
C ARG A 43 -12.54 42.09 -32.71
N GLN A 44 -13.54 41.77 -31.89
CA GLN A 44 -14.54 42.75 -31.46
C GLN A 44 -13.90 43.83 -30.57
N LEU A 45 -13.05 43.43 -29.63
CA LEU A 45 -12.41 44.33 -28.67
C LEU A 45 -11.28 45.17 -29.28
N SER A 46 -10.56 44.65 -30.29
CA SER A 46 -9.45 45.36 -30.94
C SER A 46 -9.87 46.21 -32.15
N SER A 47 -11.10 46.04 -32.64
CA SER A 47 -11.57 46.77 -33.82
C SER A 47 -11.92 48.24 -33.53
N THR A 48 -11.37 49.17 -34.33
CA THR A 48 -11.84 50.55 -34.40
C THR A 48 -12.97 50.65 -35.42
N LEU A 49 -14.20 50.41 -34.97
CA LEU A 49 -15.36 50.38 -35.86
C LEU A 49 -15.73 51.78 -36.37
N ALA A 50 -15.91 51.91 -37.68
CA ALA A 50 -16.50 53.12 -38.26
C ALA A 50 -17.95 53.26 -37.79
N LYS A 51 -18.28 54.39 -37.17
CA LYS A 51 -19.66 54.77 -36.82
C LYS A 51 -20.15 55.82 -37.80
N ILE A 52 -21.26 55.53 -38.47
CA ILE A 52 -21.82 56.39 -39.52
C ILE A 52 -23.26 56.73 -39.16
N THR A 53 -23.60 58.01 -39.25
CA THR A 53 -25.00 58.47 -39.15
C THR A 53 -25.45 58.95 -40.52
N LEU A 54 -26.37 58.22 -41.13
CA LEU A 54 -26.95 58.54 -42.43
C LEU A 54 -28.28 59.26 -42.23
N VAL A 55 -28.55 60.26 -43.06
CA VAL A 55 -29.87 60.89 -43.17
C VAL A 55 -30.35 60.68 -44.60
N ALA A 56 -31.38 59.87 -44.76
CA ALA A 56 -31.89 59.44 -46.06
C ALA A 56 -33.38 59.74 -46.20
N ASN A 57 -33.92 59.56 -47.40
CA ASN A 57 -35.36 59.66 -47.66
C ASN A 57 -36.10 58.38 -47.24
N ARG A 58 -37.43 58.36 -47.37
CA ARG A 58 -38.29 57.23 -46.94
C ARG A 58 -37.98 55.88 -47.59
N THR A 59 -37.18 55.82 -48.66
CA THR A 59 -36.72 54.55 -49.25
C THR A 59 -35.89 53.74 -48.25
N ALA A 60 -35.13 54.41 -47.39
CA ALA A 60 -34.32 53.80 -46.33
C ALA A 60 -35.15 53.34 -45.11
N ALA A 61 -36.46 53.62 -45.07
CA ALA A 61 -37.35 53.16 -44.00
C ALA A 61 -37.64 51.64 -44.04
N SER A 62 -37.20 50.96 -45.10
CA SER A 62 -37.32 49.51 -45.25
C SER A 62 -36.27 48.71 -44.46
N LEU A 63 -35.21 49.36 -43.97
CA LEU A 63 -34.21 48.76 -43.10
C LEU A 63 -34.73 48.66 -41.67
N ASN A 64 -34.37 47.59 -40.97
CA ASN A 64 -34.66 47.35 -39.56
C ASN A 64 -33.39 47.42 -38.70
N ILE A 65 -33.59 47.58 -37.38
CA ILE A 65 -32.50 47.45 -36.42
C ILE A 65 -31.92 46.03 -36.51
N GLY A 66 -30.60 45.93 -36.69
CA GLY A 66 -29.90 44.66 -36.89
C GLY A 66 -29.63 44.30 -38.35
N ASP A 67 -30.30 44.93 -39.31
CA ASP A 67 -30.07 44.67 -40.74
C ASP A 67 -28.65 45.06 -41.16
N VAL A 68 -28.12 44.34 -42.15
CA VAL A 68 -26.80 44.55 -42.71
C VAL A 68 -26.92 44.93 -44.17
N PHE A 69 -26.21 45.99 -44.58
CA PHE A 69 -26.21 46.43 -45.97
C PHE A 69 -24.82 46.89 -46.41
N ARG A 70 -24.62 46.87 -47.74
CA ARG A 70 -23.40 47.39 -48.38
C ARG A 70 -23.53 48.90 -48.56
N PHE A 71 -22.56 49.64 -48.05
CA PHE A 71 -22.44 51.09 -48.18
C PHE A 71 -21.28 51.44 -49.10
N SER A 72 -21.51 52.42 -49.98
CA SER A 72 -20.49 53.00 -50.87
C SER A 72 -20.69 54.51 -50.94
N TRP A 73 -19.61 55.27 -50.82
CA TRP A 73 -19.61 56.74 -50.89
C TRP A 73 -18.42 57.25 -51.72
N PRO A 74 -18.60 57.51 -53.02
CA PRO A 74 -17.50 57.83 -53.93
C PRO A 74 -16.69 59.08 -53.56
N GLU A 75 -17.34 60.12 -53.01
CA GLU A 75 -16.66 61.38 -52.64
C GLU A 75 -15.63 61.21 -51.51
N LEU A 76 -15.88 60.24 -50.61
CA LEU A 76 -15.00 59.86 -49.52
C LEU A 76 -14.13 58.66 -49.91
N ARG A 77 -14.18 58.23 -51.18
CA ARG A 77 -13.49 57.05 -51.72
C ARG A 77 -13.80 55.75 -50.95
N ILE A 78 -15.02 55.64 -50.43
CA ILE A 78 -15.51 54.41 -49.79
C ILE A 78 -16.15 53.54 -50.87
N GLU A 79 -15.43 52.54 -51.37
CA GLU A 79 -15.92 51.66 -52.44
C GLU A 79 -16.87 50.57 -51.94
N GLN A 80 -16.57 50.02 -50.77
CA GLN A 80 -17.39 49.00 -50.13
C GLN A 80 -17.12 48.96 -48.62
N LEU A 81 -18.13 49.30 -47.83
CA LEU A 81 -18.15 49.13 -46.38
C LEU A 81 -19.42 48.39 -45.99
N ILE A 82 -19.33 47.36 -45.15
CA ILE A 82 -20.50 46.63 -44.67
C ILE A 82 -20.93 47.24 -43.33
N LEU A 83 -22.17 47.70 -43.26
CA LEU A 83 -22.71 48.38 -42.11
C LEU A 83 -23.90 47.62 -41.52
N ARG A 84 -23.94 47.54 -40.20
CA ARG A 84 -25.09 47.04 -39.43
C ARG A 84 -25.85 48.22 -38.81
N VAL A 85 -27.17 48.18 -38.93
CA VAL A 85 -28.04 49.20 -38.35
C VAL A 85 -28.12 49.02 -36.84
N ALA A 86 -27.68 50.01 -36.08
CA ALA A 86 -27.76 50.02 -34.63
C ALA A 86 -29.02 50.75 -34.12
N GLN A 87 -29.45 51.80 -34.83
CA GLN A 87 -30.62 52.59 -34.44
C GLN A 87 -31.25 53.27 -35.65
N ILE A 88 -32.58 53.38 -35.66
CA ILE A 88 -33.34 54.13 -36.68
C ILE A 88 -34.27 55.14 -36.00
N SER A 89 -34.35 56.35 -36.57
CA SER A 89 -35.31 57.39 -36.22
C SER A 89 -36.05 57.84 -37.49
N TYR A 90 -37.36 57.65 -37.50
CA TYR A 90 -38.21 57.80 -38.69
C TYR A 90 -38.76 59.21 -38.94
N GLY A 91 -38.28 60.23 -38.21
CA GLY A 91 -38.75 61.61 -38.37
C GLY A 91 -40.20 61.81 -37.90
N THR A 92 -40.88 62.83 -38.42
CA THR A 92 -42.29 63.16 -38.11
C THR A 92 -43.15 63.16 -39.37
N LEU A 93 -44.48 63.26 -39.26
CA LEU A 93 -45.39 63.29 -40.41
C LEU A 93 -45.09 64.43 -41.42
N ALA A 94 -44.51 65.55 -40.95
CA ALA A 94 -44.13 66.70 -41.77
C ALA A 94 -42.69 66.65 -42.32
N ASP A 95 -41.80 65.80 -41.77
CA ASP A 95 -40.42 65.62 -42.24
C ASP A 95 -40.13 64.13 -42.52
N GLY A 96 -40.08 63.78 -43.81
CA GLY A 96 -39.89 62.40 -44.29
C GLY A 96 -38.45 61.90 -44.30
N ARG A 97 -37.53 62.56 -43.58
CA ARG A 97 -36.14 62.10 -43.44
C ARG A 97 -36.00 61.01 -42.39
N VAL A 98 -35.34 59.92 -42.76
CA VAL A 98 -35.00 58.80 -41.88
C VAL A 98 -33.54 58.92 -41.49
N ARG A 99 -33.27 59.01 -40.18
CA ARG A 99 -31.91 59.02 -39.63
C ARG A 99 -31.56 57.62 -39.16
N ILE A 100 -30.45 57.08 -39.66
CA ILE A 100 -29.98 55.73 -39.37
C ILE A 100 -28.57 55.81 -38.80
N THR A 101 -28.38 55.29 -37.60
CA THR A 101 -27.06 55.13 -36.99
C THR A 101 -26.59 53.71 -37.25
N CYS A 102 -25.44 53.59 -37.90
CA CYS A 102 -24.84 52.31 -38.26
C CYS A 102 -23.43 52.19 -37.68
N VAL A 103 -23.00 50.94 -37.50
CA VAL A 103 -21.61 50.57 -37.16
C VAL A 103 -21.10 49.58 -38.20
N GLU A 104 -19.80 49.57 -38.45
CA GLU A 104 -19.17 48.56 -39.30
C GLU A 104 -19.42 47.13 -38.78
N ASP A 105 -19.81 46.21 -39.67
CA ASP A 105 -20.16 44.84 -39.33
C ASP A 105 -18.92 43.93 -39.35
N VAL A 106 -18.31 43.69 -38.18
CA VAL A 106 -17.16 42.78 -38.03
C VAL A 106 -17.52 41.46 -37.33
N PHE A 107 -18.82 41.19 -37.13
CA PHE A 107 -19.31 40.13 -36.24
C PHE A 107 -19.29 38.70 -36.83
N GLY A 108 -18.66 38.51 -38.00
CA GLY A 108 -18.45 37.18 -38.60
C GLY A 108 -17.38 36.38 -37.85
N LEU A 109 -17.66 35.09 -37.59
CA LEU A 109 -16.66 34.17 -37.05
C LEU A 109 -15.54 33.98 -38.10
N PRO A 110 -14.26 34.09 -37.72
CA PRO A 110 -13.18 33.72 -38.64
C PRO A 110 -13.25 32.20 -38.94
N ASP A 111 -13.17 31.85 -40.23
CA ASP A 111 -13.19 30.46 -40.69
C ASP A 111 -11.86 29.73 -40.51
N ALA A 112 -10.74 30.46 -40.40
CA ALA A 112 -9.41 29.89 -40.17
C ALA A 112 -8.88 30.25 -38.78
N VAL A 113 -8.70 29.24 -37.93
CA VAL A 113 -8.03 29.33 -36.63
C VAL A 113 -6.68 28.61 -36.75
N TYR A 114 -5.58 29.34 -36.63
CA TYR A 114 -4.20 28.82 -36.71
C TYR A 114 -3.60 28.53 -35.32
N LEU A 115 -4.42 28.05 -34.39
CA LEU A 115 -3.97 27.58 -33.08
C LEU A 115 -4.45 26.15 -32.92
N ALA A 116 -3.52 25.20 -32.98
CA ALA A 116 -3.79 23.83 -32.58
C ALA A 116 -4.15 23.85 -31.08
N PRO A 117 -5.33 23.36 -30.68
CA PRO A 117 -5.66 23.25 -29.27
C PRO A 117 -4.67 22.32 -28.58
N ALA A 118 -4.29 22.64 -27.34
CA ALA A 118 -3.55 21.68 -26.51
C ALA A 118 -4.35 20.38 -26.38
N GLU A 119 -3.68 19.23 -26.47
CA GLU A 119 -4.30 17.92 -26.26
C GLU A 119 -4.92 17.82 -24.86
N SER A 120 -6.03 17.07 -24.75
CA SER A 120 -6.66 16.81 -23.46
C SER A 120 -5.70 16.01 -22.58
N GLY A 121 -5.48 16.48 -21.34
CA GLY A 121 -4.76 15.72 -20.31
C GLY A 121 -5.60 14.60 -19.67
N TRP A 122 -6.82 14.37 -20.15
CA TRP A 122 -7.66 13.27 -19.66
C TRP A 122 -7.18 11.94 -20.21
N VAL A 123 -6.82 11.03 -19.30
CA VAL A 123 -6.54 9.62 -19.59
C VAL A 123 -7.70 8.80 -19.03
N ASP A 124 -8.14 7.77 -19.74
CA ASP A 124 -9.20 6.88 -19.25
C ASP A 124 -8.75 6.25 -17.92
N PRO A 125 -9.47 6.51 -16.80
CA PRO A 125 -9.08 5.97 -15.51
C PRO A 125 -9.31 4.46 -15.42
N ARG A 126 -10.05 3.87 -16.36
CA ARG A 126 -10.30 2.43 -16.39
C ARG A 126 -9.06 1.71 -16.90
N GLN A 127 -8.59 0.76 -16.10
CA GLN A 127 -7.49 -0.12 -16.47
C GLN A 127 -7.93 -1.58 -16.41
N ALA A 128 -7.39 -2.37 -17.33
CA ALA A 128 -7.59 -3.82 -17.31
C ALA A 128 -6.98 -4.41 -16.02
N PRO A 129 -7.56 -5.49 -15.47
CA PRO A 129 -6.99 -6.15 -14.31
C PRO A 129 -5.60 -6.72 -14.65
N ILE A 130 -4.66 -6.50 -13.74
CA ILE A 130 -3.30 -7.05 -13.79
C ILE A 130 -3.06 -8.01 -12.63
N ALA A 131 -2.06 -8.89 -12.76
CA ALA A 131 -1.73 -9.87 -11.72
C ALA A 131 -1.24 -9.21 -10.43
N ALA A 132 -1.69 -9.76 -9.29
CA ALA A 132 -1.14 -9.42 -7.99
C ALA A 132 0.22 -10.11 -7.82
N ASN A 133 1.30 -9.34 -7.85
CA ASN A 133 2.66 -9.87 -7.73
C ASN A 133 3.09 -10.12 -6.27
N PHE A 134 2.37 -9.56 -5.30
CA PHE A 134 2.66 -9.70 -3.88
C PHE A 134 1.46 -10.33 -3.18
N VAL A 135 1.56 -11.64 -2.96
CA VAL A 135 0.53 -12.46 -2.29
C VAL A 135 1.22 -13.23 -1.17
N SER A 136 0.65 -13.19 0.03
CA SER A 136 1.05 -14.01 1.16
C SER A 136 0.01 -15.10 1.40
N LEU A 137 0.47 -16.35 1.51
CA LEU A 137 -0.33 -17.46 1.99
C LEU A 137 0.19 -17.89 3.36
N SER A 138 -0.71 -18.10 4.31
CA SER A 138 -0.37 -18.66 5.62
C SER A 138 -1.52 -19.48 6.19
N GLU A 139 -1.24 -20.27 7.22
CA GLU A 139 -2.26 -20.83 8.09
C GLU A 139 -2.59 -19.80 9.18
N LEU A 140 -3.88 -19.59 9.44
CA LEU A 140 -4.34 -18.65 10.48
C LEU A 140 -3.74 -19.03 11.85
N PRO A 141 -3.18 -18.06 12.60
CA PRO A 141 -2.76 -18.31 13.97
C PRO A 141 -3.99 -18.53 14.87
N TYR A 142 -3.79 -19.22 16.00
CA TYR A 142 -4.84 -19.46 17.00
C TYR A 142 -5.58 -18.18 17.40
N TRP A 143 -4.84 -17.08 17.56
CA TRP A 143 -5.38 -15.73 17.80
C TRP A 143 -6.52 -15.35 16.84
N THR A 144 -6.29 -15.42 15.53
CA THR A 144 -7.29 -14.98 14.55
C THR A 144 -8.46 -15.93 14.49
N ILE A 145 -8.23 -17.23 14.65
CA ILE A 145 -9.31 -18.21 14.74
C ILE A 145 -10.26 -17.86 15.90
N VAL A 146 -9.71 -17.54 17.07
CA VAL A 146 -10.51 -17.14 18.24
C VAL A 146 -11.25 -15.83 17.97
N HIS A 147 -10.58 -14.79 17.49
CA HIS A 147 -11.21 -13.48 17.29
C HIS A 147 -12.28 -13.46 16.21
N GLU A 148 -12.04 -14.18 15.11
CA GLU A 148 -12.83 -14.02 13.89
C GLU A 148 -13.82 -15.16 13.64
N MET A 149 -13.55 -16.37 14.16
CA MET A 149 -14.31 -17.57 13.79
C MET A 149 -15.09 -18.15 14.95
N THR A 150 -14.45 -18.37 16.10
CA THR A 150 -15.08 -19.09 17.21
C THR A 150 -15.56 -18.18 18.34
N GLY A 151 -15.00 -16.98 18.46
CA GLY A 151 -15.01 -16.25 19.71
C GLY A 151 -14.36 -17.05 20.84
N GLU A 152 -14.65 -16.64 22.07
CA GLU A 152 -14.23 -17.32 23.31
C GLU A 152 -15.12 -18.54 23.65
N SER A 153 -15.88 -19.07 22.69
CA SER A 153 -16.76 -20.23 22.90
C SER A 153 -15.97 -21.53 22.88
N ALA A 154 -15.83 -22.16 24.05
CA ALA A 154 -15.18 -23.46 24.18
C ALA A 154 -15.82 -24.56 23.30
N ALA A 155 -17.14 -24.50 23.10
CA ALA A 155 -17.84 -25.44 22.23
C ALA A 155 -17.45 -25.24 20.76
N ALA A 156 -17.39 -24.00 20.27
CA ALA A 156 -16.97 -23.72 18.90
C ALA A 156 -15.49 -24.05 18.66
N GLN A 157 -14.64 -23.78 19.65
CA GLN A 157 -13.21 -24.14 19.60
C GLN A 157 -13.00 -25.66 19.56
N ALA A 158 -13.88 -26.45 20.18
CA ALA A 158 -13.81 -27.91 20.16
C ALA A 158 -14.16 -28.54 18.80
N GLU A 159 -14.84 -27.80 17.91
CA GLU A 159 -15.16 -28.25 16.54
C GLU A 159 -13.97 -28.10 15.58
N ILE A 160 -12.88 -27.47 16.01
CA ILE A 160 -11.66 -27.35 15.22
C ILE A 160 -10.84 -28.62 15.39
N ASP A 161 -10.54 -29.29 14.27
CA ASP A 161 -9.70 -30.48 14.29
C ASP A 161 -8.30 -30.10 14.84
N PRO A 162 -7.74 -30.85 15.80
CA PRO A 162 -6.39 -30.60 16.32
C PRO A 162 -5.28 -30.63 15.26
N ASN A 163 -5.49 -31.31 14.14
CA ASN A 163 -4.60 -31.31 12.98
C ASN A 163 -5.08 -30.36 11.87
N GLY A 164 -6.23 -29.72 12.03
CA GLY A 164 -6.80 -28.77 11.09
C GLY A 164 -6.13 -27.39 11.18
N GLY A 165 -6.09 -26.72 10.04
CA GLY A 165 -5.74 -25.32 9.90
C GLY A 165 -6.62 -24.65 8.85
N PHE A 166 -6.65 -23.32 8.87
CA PHE A 166 -7.46 -22.51 7.95
C PHE A 166 -6.55 -21.69 7.05
N LEU A 167 -6.86 -21.66 5.75
CA LEU A 167 -6.10 -20.89 4.78
C LEU A 167 -6.33 -19.40 4.99
N SER A 168 -5.23 -18.65 5.09
CA SER A 168 -5.18 -17.19 4.99
C SER A 168 -4.59 -16.80 3.64
N VAL A 169 -5.29 -15.94 2.92
CA VAL A 169 -4.86 -15.37 1.65
C VAL A 169 -4.84 -13.86 1.78
N SER A 170 -3.70 -13.23 1.52
CA SER A 170 -3.58 -11.78 1.53
C SER A 170 -2.87 -11.33 0.27
N ALA A 171 -3.38 -10.29 -0.38
CA ALA A 171 -2.77 -9.73 -1.58
C ALA A 171 -2.63 -8.21 -1.47
N VAL A 172 -1.53 -7.67 -1.99
CA VAL A 172 -1.33 -6.22 -2.08
C VAL A 172 -1.99 -5.72 -3.36
N ARG A 173 -2.62 -4.55 -3.29
CA ARG A 173 -3.27 -3.91 -4.44
C ARG A 173 -2.27 -3.75 -5.60
N PRO A 174 -2.55 -4.32 -6.79
CA PRO A 174 -1.61 -4.28 -7.90
C PRO A 174 -1.66 -2.95 -8.69
N SER A 175 -2.76 -2.23 -8.63
CA SER A 175 -3.00 -0.97 -9.34
C SER A 175 -4.14 -0.19 -8.69
N ASP A 176 -4.18 1.13 -8.88
CA ASP A 176 -5.26 2.00 -8.35
C ASP A 176 -6.65 1.62 -8.87
N ALA A 177 -6.73 1.03 -10.08
CA ALA A 177 -7.99 0.56 -10.66
C ALA A 177 -8.52 -0.76 -10.03
N ALA A 178 -7.69 -1.45 -9.24
CA ALA A 178 -8.06 -2.74 -8.65
C ALA A 178 -8.95 -2.51 -7.42
N ILE A 179 -10.07 -3.23 -7.37
CA ILE A 179 -11.13 -3.05 -6.37
C ILE A 179 -10.99 -4.09 -5.26
N ASN A 180 -11.02 -5.38 -5.66
CA ASN A 180 -10.85 -6.56 -4.79
C ASN A 180 -10.27 -7.72 -5.63
N TYR A 181 -10.25 -8.93 -5.10
CA TYR A 181 -9.82 -10.12 -5.86
C TYR A 181 -10.67 -11.36 -5.59
N ALA A 182 -10.89 -12.17 -6.61
CA ALA A 182 -11.42 -13.52 -6.41
C ALA A 182 -10.31 -14.48 -5.96
N VAL A 183 -10.63 -15.37 -5.02
CA VAL A 183 -9.71 -16.40 -4.53
C VAL A 183 -10.14 -17.75 -5.08
N LEU A 184 -9.23 -18.40 -5.78
CA LEU A 184 -9.42 -19.74 -6.32
C LEU A 184 -8.45 -20.70 -5.66
N THR A 185 -8.91 -21.90 -5.31
CA THR A 185 -8.05 -22.95 -4.74
C THR A 185 -8.25 -24.29 -5.45
N ARG A 186 -7.26 -25.19 -5.28
CA ARG A 186 -7.39 -26.61 -5.60
C ARG A 186 -6.47 -27.45 -4.72
N GLN A 187 -6.74 -28.75 -4.66
CA GLN A 187 -5.85 -29.78 -4.13
C GLN A 187 -5.47 -30.77 -5.24
N GLY A 188 -4.21 -31.18 -5.28
CA GLY A 188 -3.71 -32.11 -6.30
C GLY A 188 -3.89 -31.59 -7.74
N SER A 189 -4.45 -32.43 -8.61
CA SER A 189 -4.67 -32.14 -10.03
C SER A 189 -6.09 -31.67 -10.36
N ALA A 190 -6.91 -31.35 -9.37
CA ALA A 190 -8.27 -30.84 -9.58
C ALA A 190 -8.27 -29.50 -10.35
N ALA A 191 -9.44 -29.12 -10.87
CA ALA A 191 -9.63 -27.77 -11.41
C ALA A 191 -9.59 -26.75 -10.26
N PHE A 192 -9.20 -25.51 -10.58
CA PHE A 192 -9.32 -24.41 -9.61
C PHE A 192 -10.79 -24.05 -9.42
N GLU A 193 -11.21 -23.95 -8.16
CA GLU A 193 -12.56 -23.54 -7.79
C GLU A 193 -12.53 -22.23 -7.02
N LYS A 194 -13.49 -21.34 -7.30
CA LYS A 194 -13.62 -20.08 -6.58
C LYS A 194 -14.19 -20.34 -5.19
N ILE A 195 -13.42 -19.97 -4.16
CA ILE A 195 -13.84 -20.12 -2.76
C ILE A 195 -14.32 -18.81 -2.13
N GLY A 196 -14.11 -17.67 -2.79
CA GLY A 196 -14.61 -16.38 -2.32
C GLY A 196 -14.01 -15.17 -3.00
N VAL A 197 -14.15 -14.03 -2.35
CA VAL A 197 -13.62 -12.72 -2.76
C VAL A 197 -12.96 -12.11 -1.53
N GLY A 198 -11.72 -11.65 -1.67
CA GLY A 198 -10.96 -10.96 -0.63
C GLY A 198 -10.64 -9.53 -1.02
N ASP A 199 -10.32 -8.72 -0.02
CA ASP A 199 -9.88 -7.34 -0.18
C ASP A 199 -8.36 -7.22 -0.08
N PHE A 200 -7.83 -6.16 -0.71
CA PHE A 200 -6.38 -5.91 -0.71
C PHE A 200 -5.92 -5.36 0.64
N ILE A 201 -4.72 -5.77 1.04
CA ILE A 201 -4.09 -5.34 2.28
C ILE A 201 -3.01 -4.27 2.04
N PRO A 202 -2.75 -3.40 3.02
CA PRO A 202 -1.59 -2.53 3.02
C PRO A 202 -0.28 -3.33 3.06
N SER A 203 0.79 -2.72 2.55
CA SER A 203 2.14 -3.29 2.70
C SER A 203 3.23 -2.24 2.56
N CYS A 204 4.43 -2.59 3.00
CA CYS A 204 5.65 -1.84 2.70
C CYS A 204 6.85 -2.79 2.63
N VAL A 205 8.02 -2.25 2.29
CA VAL A 205 9.26 -3.03 2.11
C VAL A 205 10.34 -2.50 3.04
N LEU A 206 11.09 -3.39 3.69
CA LEU A 206 12.22 -2.98 4.53
C LEU A 206 13.31 -2.27 3.70
N ALA A 207 13.74 -1.11 4.17
CA ALA A 207 14.79 -0.32 3.53
C ALA A 207 16.19 -0.90 3.83
N ASN A 208 16.37 -1.48 5.01
CA ASN A 208 17.64 -1.99 5.52
C ASN A 208 17.46 -3.40 6.08
N ASP A 209 18.56 -4.13 6.19
CA ASP A 209 18.60 -5.34 7.01
C ASP A 209 18.24 -4.99 8.45
N ILE A 210 17.49 -5.88 9.10
CA ILE A 210 17.14 -5.77 10.51
C ILE A 210 17.54 -7.06 11.23
N GLY A 211 18.10 -6.90 12.43
CA GLY A 211 18.25 -7.97 13.38
C GLY A 211 16.94 -8.32 14.10
N GLN A 212 17.08 -9.01 15.22
CA GLN A 212 15.97 -9.55 16.01
C GLN A 212 15.46 -8.57 17.07
N THR A 213 16.20 -7.50 17.36
CA THR A 213 15.91 -6.56 18.46
C THR A 213 15.40 -5.21 17.95
N GLU A 214 15.56 -4.91 16.67
CA GLU A 214 15.11 -3.68 16.04
C GLU A 214 13.57 -3.64 16.00
N THR A 215 13.02 -2.60 16.63
CA THR A 215 11.58 -2.34 16.73
C THR A 215 11.12 -1.16 15.88
N VAL A 216 12.04 -0.31 15.41
CA VAL A 216 11.74 0.77 14.47
C VAL A 216 12.30 0.40 13.10
N LEU A 217 11.40 0.10 12.18
CA LEU A 217 11.71 -0.39 10.85
C LEU A 217 11.67 0.78 9.87
N ASN A 218 12.77 1.01 9.16
CA ASN A 218 12.78 1.93 8.02
C ASN A 218 12.16 1.22 6.81
N VAL A 219 11.18 1.85 6.17
CA VAL A 219 10.38 1.23 5.11
C VAL A 219 10.28 2.10 3.87
N LEU A 220 10.16 1.44 2.73
CA LEU A 220 9.99 2.03 1.40
C LEU A 220 8.78 1.40 0.70
N TYR A 221 8.38 1.98 -0.42
CA TYR A 221 7.33 1.43 -1.31
C TYR A 221 6.04 1.07 -0.55
N GLY A 222 5.60 1.99 0.31
CA GLY A 222 4.35 1.85 1.05
C GLY A 222 3.14 1.87 0.11
N VAL A 223 2.19 0.98 0.37
CA VAL A 223 0.90 0.87 -0.30
C VAL A 223 -0.18 0.89 0.77
N ASP A 224 -1.13 1.81 0.64
CA ASP A 224 -2.31 1.96 1.51
C ASP A 224 -1.97 2.02 3.01
N LEU A 225 -0.81 2.60 3.39
CA LEU A 225 -0.33 2.63 4.78
C LEU A 225 -1.23 3.45 5.72
N ASP A 226 -2.04 4.34 5.19
CA ASP A 226 -3.07 5.10 5.90
C ASP A 226 -4.26 4.24 6.35
N LEU A 227 -4.45 3.06 5.76
CA LEU A 227 -5.51 2.11 6.14
C LEU A 227 -5.10 1.15 7.26
N VAL A 228 -3.84 1.18 7.71
CA VAL A 228 -3.36 0.24 8.72
C VAL A 228 -3.95 0.56 10.09
N THR A 229 -4.57 -0.45 10.71
CA THR A 229 -5.04 -0.38 12.09
C THR A 229 -3.90 -0.73 13.06
N LEU A 230 -3.67 0.12 14.06
CA LEU A 230 -2.63 -0.12 15.08
C LEU A 230 -3.06 -1.20 16.09
N ASN A 231 -2.07 -1.77 16.78
CA ASN A 231 -2.22 -2.89 17.71
C ASN A 231 -2.77 -4.17 17.07
N THR A 232 -2.61 -4.29 15.75
CA THR A 232 -2.83 -5.51 14.99
C THR A 232 -1.49 -6.14 14.61
N TYR A 233 -1.47 -7.39 14.16
CA TYR A 233 -0.27 -8.06 13.68
C TYR A 233 -0.09 -7.96 12.17
N ALA A 234 1.16 -7.80 11.77
CA ALA A 234 1.64 -7.84 10.39
C ALA A 234 2.61 -9.02 10.21
N GLN A 235 2.85 -9.42 8.97
CA GLN A 235 3.74 -10.53 8.63
C GLN A 235 4.94 -10.05 7.82
N VAL A 236 6.15 -10.44 8.23
CA VAL A 236 7.38 -10.29 7.45
C VAL A 236 8.09 -11.64 7.40
N GLY A 237 8.25 -12.19 6.19
CA GLY A 237 8.69 -13.58 6.03
C GLY A 237 7.79 -14.55 6.79
N SER A 238 8.37 -15.30 7.74
CA SER A 238 7.66 -16.21 8.64
C SER A 238 7.43 -15.65 10.06
N GLU A 239 7.74 -14.38 10.30
CA GLU A 239 7.56 -13.71 11.59
C GLU A 239 6.27 -12.87 11.58
N LEU A 240 5.51 -12.94 12.67
CA LEU A 240 4.43 -12.01 12.97
C LEU A 240 4.95 -10.93 13.92
N VAL A 241 4.63 -9.67 13.63
CA VAL A 241 5.01 -8.50 14.41
C VAL A 241 3.77 -7.68 14.77
N ALA A 242 3.68 -7.15 15.98
CA ALA A 242 2.56 -6.26 16.36
C ALA A 242 2.88 -4.83 15.95
N VAL A 243 1.97 -4.17 15.25
CA VAL A 243 2.15 -2.82 14.73
C VAL A 243 1.79 -1.79 15.79
N LYS A 244 2.75 -0.94 16.18
CA LYS A 244 2.59 0.02 17.28
C LYS A 244 2.44 1.45 16.78
N ALA A 245 3.14 1.81 15.71
CA ALA A 245 3.02 3.11 15.09
C ALA A 245 3.43 3.06 13.62
N ILE A 246 2.87 3.97 12.82
CA ILE A 246 3.30 4.21 11.44
C ILE A 246 3.53 5.70 11.28
N ASN A 247 4.70 6.06 10.76
CA ASN A 247 5.03 7.42 10.39
C ASN A 247 5.37 7.46 8.90
N VAL A 248 4.36 7.75 8.08
CA VAL A 248 4.49 7.79 6.61
C VAL A 248 5.50 8.87 6.17
N ALA A 249 5.51 10.03 6.83
CA ALA A 249 6.43 11.12 6.48
C ALA A 249 7.90 10.78 6.78
N ALA A 250 8.16 10.07 7.88
CA ALA A 250 9.50 9.60 8.23
C ALA A 250 9.89 8.30 7.52
N GLY A 251 8.94 7.61 6.88
CA GLY A 251 9.18 6.30 6.28
C GLY A 251 9.49 5.22 7.32
N THR A 252 8.79 5.23 8.48
CA THR A 252 9.04 4.28 9.56
C THR A 252 7.79 3.57 10.05
N VAL A 253 7.97 2.32 10.47
CA VAL A 253 6.95 1.50 11.16
C VAL A 253 7.56 1.02 12.48
N THR A 254 6.90 1.30 13.60
CA THR A 254 7.30 0.78 14.90
C THR A 254 6.51 -0.50 15.20
N VAL A 255 7.21 -1.56 15.58
CA VAL A 255 6.64 -2.87 15.84
C VAL A 255 7.18 -3.50 17.14
N ASP A 256 6.39 -4.38 17.74
CA ASP A 256 6.88 -5.39 18.66
C ASP A 256 7.13 -6.70 17.90
N ARG A 257 8.32 -7.27 18.06
CA ARG A 257 8.82 -8.42 17.28
C ARG A 257 8.29 -9.75 17.82
N GLY A 258 8.19 -10.76 16.95
CA GLY A 258 7.90 -12.16 17.31
C GLY A 258 6.66 -12.38 18.18
N VAL A 259 5.49 -11.95 17.73
CA VAL A 259 4.23 -12.14 18.47
C VAL A 259 3.55 -13.47 18.11
N LEU A 260 2.55 -13.85 18.92
CA LEU A 260 1.77 -15.08 18.77
C LEU A 260 2.66 -16.33 18.72
N ASP A 261 2.47 -17.21 17.75
CA ASP A 261 3.21 -18.46 17.59
C ASP A 261 4.56 -18.31 16.85
N THR A 262 5.05 -17.07 16.69
CA THR A 262 6.34 -16.78 16.02
C THR A 262 7.37 -16.16 16.95
N VAL A 263 8.62 -16.11 16.49
CA VAL A 263 9.77 -15.55 17.21
C VAL A 263 10.46 -14.45 16.39
N PRO A 264 11.21 -13.53 17.02
CA PRO A 264 11.99 -12.55 16.29
C PRO A 264 13.02 -13.20 15.38
N ALA A 265 13.06 -12.77 14.12
CA ALA A 265 14.00 -13.25 13.11
C ALA A 265 14.83 -12.09 12.52
N LYS A 266 15.95 -12.42 11.88
CA LYS A 266 16.67 -11.45 11.04
C LYS A 266 15.95 -11.37 9.70
N HIS A 267 15.79 -10.17 9.14
CA HIS A 267 15.22 -9.97 7.81
C HIS A 267 16.12 -9.07 6.99
N SER A 268 16.29 -9.40 5.71
CA SER A 268 17.07 -8.59 4.78
C SER A 268 16.28 -7.39 4.25
N ALA A 269 16.99 -6.35 3.84
CA ALA A 269 16.46 -5.27 3.02
C ALA A 269 15.73 -5.85 1.80
N GLY A 270 14.60 -5.25 1.44
CA GLY A 270 13.73 -5.77 0.38
C GLY A 270 12.68 -6.78 0.86
N ALA A 271 12.75 -7.28 2.10
CA ALA A 271 11.66 -8.10 2.64
C ALA A 271 10.37 -7.27 2.78
N ARG A 272 9.23 -7.85 2.37
CA ARG A 272 7.93 -7.18 2.42
C ARG A 272 7.23 -7.45 3.76
N LEU A 273 6.74 -6.37 4.36
CA LEU A 273 5.84 -6.38 5.52
C LEU A 273 4.40 -6.27 5.03
N TYR A 274 3.58 -7.27 5.36
CA TYR A 274 2.17 -7.37 5.00
C TYR A 274 1.31 -7.08 6.23
N PHE A 275 0.44 -6.07 6.17
CA PHE A 275 -0.48 -5.73 7.26
C PHE A 275 -1.74 -6.59 7.12
N ILE A 276 -1.67 -7.82 7.63
CA ILE A 276 -2.64 -8.87 7.27
C ILE A 276 -3.89 -8.88 8.14
N GLU A 277 -3.78 -8.62 9.45
CA GLU A 277 -4.93 -8.77 10.36
C GLU A 277 -6.08 -7.80 10.04
N GLY A 278 -7.28 -8.37 9.94
CA GLY A 278 -8.52 -7.67 9.58
C GLY A 278 -8.75 -7.52 8.09
N GLY A 279 -7.74 -7.75 7.25
CA GLY A 279 -7.84 -7.64 5.78
C GLY A 279 -7.57 -8.95 5.02
N GLN A 280 -7.12 -10.01 5.70
CA GLN A 280 -6.89 -11.28 5.05
C GLN A 280 -8.21 -11.98 4.67
N PHE A 281 -8.23 -12.61 3.51
CA PHE A 281 -9.30 -13.52 3.15
C PHE A 281 -9.08 -14.89 3.79
N TYR A 282 -10.13 -15.44 4.38
CA TYR A 282 -10.19 -16.82 4.86
C TYR A 282 -11.61 -17.36 4.67
N ASN A 283 -11.77 -18.67 4.76
CA ASN A 283 -13.08 -19.32 4.82
C ASN A 283 -13.08 -20.38 5.94
N THR A 284 -14.22 -21.05 6.13
CA THR A 284 -14.40 -22.04 7.19
C THR A 284 -13.94 -23.46 6.81
N SER A 285 -13.28 -23.64 5.67
CA SER A 285 -12.75 -24.95 5.27
C SER A 285 -11.47 -25.27 6.05
N GLN A 286 -11.47 -26.41 6.72
CA GLN A 286 -10.30 -26.93 7.44
C GLN A 286 -9.46 -27.80 6.52
N TYR A 287 -8.14 -27.62 6.59
CA TYR A 287 -7.15 -28.45 5.90
C TYR A 287 -6.24 -29.12 6.93
N LEU A 288 -6.01 -30.41 6.75
CA LEU A 288 -5.25 -31.21 7.71
C LEU A 288 -3.74 -31.02 7.54
N ASN A 289 -2.99 -31.25 8.61
CA ASN A 289 -1.53 -31.21 8.61
C ASN A 289 -0.93 -32.08 7.49
N GLY A 290 -0.06 -31.48 6.68
CA GLY A 290 0.57 -32.10 5.51
C GLY A 290 -0.21 -31.96 4.21
N GLU A 291 -1.47 -31.51 4.24
CA GLU A 291 -2.19 -31.17 3.01
C GLU A 291 -1.60 -29.92 2.37
N THR A 292 -1.52 -29.93 1.04
CA THR A 292 -1.09 -28.77 0.25
C THR A 292 -2.25 -28.23 -0.56
N VAL A 293 -2.52 -26.94 -0.39
CA VAL A 293 -3.50 -26.19 -1.19
C VAL A 293 -2.75 -25.29 -2.15
N GLN A 294 -3.19 -25.28 -3.40
CA GLN A 294 -2.71 -24.34 -4.41
C GLN A 294 -3.76 -23.25 -4.58
N THR A 295 -3.31 -22.00 -4.60
CA THR A 295 -4.16 -20.81 -4.61
C THR A 295 -3.77 -19.91 -5.77
N LYS A 296 -4.79 -19.31 -6.38
CA LYS A 296 -4.67 -18.19 -7.33
C LYS A 296 -5.50 -17.01 -6.83
N VAL A 297 -4.94 -15.82 -7.00
CA VAL A 297 -5.61 -14.54 -6.71
C VAL A 297 -5.87 -13.82 -8.03
N LEU A 298 -7.14 -13.47 -8.27
CA LEU A 298 -7.59 -12.86 -9.52
C LEU A 298 -8.13 -11.45 -9.23
N PRO A 299 -7.30 -10.40 -9.32
CA PRO A 299 -7.73 -9.01 -9.18
C PRO A 299 -8.89 -8.63 -10.09
N VAL A 300 -9.77 -7.79 -9.57
CA VAL A 300 -10.97 -7.28 -10.25
C VAL A 300 -10.84 -5.77 -10.42
N THR A 301 -11.16 -5.27 -11.61
CA THR A 301 -11.29 -3.83 -11.90
C THR A 301 -12.68 -3.55 -12.51
N GLY A 302 -12.99 -2.28 -12.77
CA GLY A 302 -14.20 -1.91 -13.52
C GLY A 302 -14.27 -2.46 -14.95
N MET A 303 -13.19 -3.05 -15.47
CA MET A 303 -13.15 -3.70 -16.79
C MET A 303 -13.32 -5.22 -16.72
N GLY A 304 -13.41 -5.82 -15.53
CA GLY A 304 -13.63 -7.26 -15.34
C GLY A 304 -12.65 -7.89 -14.36
N VAL A 305 -12.56 -9.23 -14.41
CA VAL A 305 -11.71 -10.06 -13.54
C VAL A 305 -10.48 -10.51 -14.30
N LEU A 306 -9.32 -10.57 -13.66
CA LEU A 306 -8.10 -11.14 -14.25
C LEU A 306 -8.35 -12.56 -14.77
N ALA A 307 -7.88 -12.86 -15.97
CA ALA A 307 -7.95 -14.21 -16.52
C ALA A 307 -7.15 -15.21 -15.66
N GLU A 308 -7.73 -16.38 -15.37
CA GLU A 308 -7.12 -17.39 -14.49
C GLU A 308 -5.74 -17.89 -14.98
N ALA A 309 -5.53 -17.93 -16.29
CA ALA A 309 -4.26 -18.32 -16.90
C ALA A 309 -3.14 -17.30 -16.65
N SER A 310 -3.49 -16.05 -16.35
CA SER A 310 -2.55 -14.95 -16.07
C SER A 310 -2.23 -14.82 -14.58
N ALA A 311 -2.92 -15.55 -13.70
CA ALA A 311 -2.69 -15.52 -12.26
C ALA A 311 -1.62 -16.54 -11.84
N PRO A 312 -0.54 -16.13 -11.14
CA PRO A 312 0.45 -17.04 -10.57
C PRO A 312 -0.21 -18.05 -9.62
N THR A 313 0.29 -19.29 -9.64
CA THR A 313 -0.12 -20.31 -8.67
C THR A 313 0.85 -20.32 -7.50
N ILE A 314 0.33 -20.22 -6.28
CA ILE A 314 1.10 -20.23 -5.05
C ILE A 314 0.60 -21.40 -4.20
N SER A 315 1.49 -22.13 -3.55
CA SER A 315 1.11 -23.31 -2.75
C SER A 315 1.41 -23.07 -1.28
N TYR A 316 0.57 -23.62 -0.42
CA TYR A 316 0.79 -23.64 1.03
C TYR A 316 0.55 -25.04 1.57
N THR A 317 1.44 -25.52 2.44
CA THR A 317 1.31 -26.82 3.12
C THR A 317 1.00 -26.59 4.59
N PHE A 318 -0.10 -27.17 5.04
CA PHE A 318 -0.61 -26.99 6.40
C PHE A 318 0.24 -27.69 7.44
N ALA A 319 0.39 -27.06 8.60
CA ALA A 319 1.28 -27.53 9.65
C ALA A 319 0.67 -27.51 11.05
N LYS A 320 -0.67 -27.45 11.13
CA LYS A 320 -1.49 -27.48 12.36
C LYS A 320 -1.04 -26.45 13.39
N ARG A 321 -0.80 -25.21 12.94
CA ARG A 321 -0.28 -24.12 13.77
C ARG A 321 -1.17 -23.85 14.98
N GLN A 322 -2.49 -23.91 14.81
CA GLN A 322 -3.45 -23.53 15.85
C GLN A 322 -3.33 -24.35 17.16
N MET A 323 -2.98 -25.64 17.04
CA MET A 323 -2.88 -26.56 18.18
C MET A 323 -1.52 -26.47 18.90
N ARG A 324 -0.49 -25.94 18.24
CA ARG A 324 0.86 -25.89 18.79
C ARG A 324 0.95 -24.85 19.92
N PRO A 325 1.65 -25.15 21.03
CA PRO A 325 1.89 -24.14 22.07
C PRO A 325 2.70 -22.97 21.48
N TYR A 326 2.52 -21.77 22.02
CA TYR A 326 3.35 -20.64 21.63
C TYR A 326 4.80 -20.85 22.08
N PRO A 327 5.79 -20.38 21.29
CA PRO A 327 7.19 -20.40 21.72
C PRO A 327 7.34 -19.57 23.01
N PRO A 328 8.31 -19.89 23.88
CA PRO A 328 8.57 -19.10 25.07
C PRO A 328 8.91 -17.65 24.72
N GLY A 329 8.58 -16.71 25.62
CA GLY A 329 8.98 -15.30 25.49
C GLY A 329 10.30 -15.03 26.23
N LYS A 330 10.79 -13.79 26.13
CA LYS A 330 11.91 -13.25 26.91
C LYS A 330 13.12 -14.20 26.99
N PHE A 331 13.45 -14.80 25.85
CA PHE A 331 14.51 -15.78 25.76
C PHE A 331 15.88 -15.13 25.98
N ARG A 332 16.68 -15.72 26.87
CA ARG A 332 18.00 -15.20 27.27
C ARG A 332 19.01 -16.31 27.47
N VAL A 333 20.28 -15.99 27.19
CA VAL A 333 21.43 -16.79 27.60
C VAL A 333 22.35 -15.92 28.46
N ASN A 334 22.70 -16.38 29.66
CA ASN A 334 23.48 -15.64 30.66
C ASN A 334 22.93 -14.22 30.89
N ASN A 335 21.60 -14.10 30.95
CA ASN A 335 20.82 -12.86 31.06
C ASN A 335 20.88 -11.90 29.87
N LEU A 336 21.57 -12.26 28.79
CA LEU A 336 21.66 -11.51 27.53
C LEU A 336 20.60 -11.99 26.54
N ASP A 337 20.12 -11.09 25.68
CA ASP A 337 19.16 -11.39 24.61
C ASP A 337 19.88 -11.69 23.28
N TYR A 338 19.19 -11.51 22.15
CA TYR A 338 19.75 -11.72 20.80
C TYR A 338 20.95 -10.83 20.47
N SER A 339 21.24 -9.78 21.25
CA SER A 339 22.42 -8.94 21.05
C SER A 339 23.69 -9.50 21.71
N VAL A 340 23.66 -10.75 22.17
CA VAL A 340 24.84 -11.40 22.76
C VAL A 340 26.02 -11.42 21.79
N SER A 341 27.15 -10.91 22.24
CA SER A 341 28.43 -10.98 21.51
C SER A 341 29.37 -12.01 22.12
N TYR A 342 29.29 -12.18 23.45
CA TYR A 342 29.99 -13.23 24.17
C TYR A 342 29.25 -13.60 25.46
N ILE A 343 29.59 -14.75 26.03
CA ILE A 343 29.22 -15.14 27.41
C ILE A 343 30.45 -15.49 28.22
N THR A 344 30.34 -15.48 29.55
CA THR A 344 31.34 -16.01 30.48
C THR A 344 30.76 -17.13 31.34
N GLY A 345 31.55 -18.15 31.62
CA GLY A 345 31.19 -19.24 32.52
C GLY A 345 30.15 -20.20 31.94
N GLU A 346 29.38 -20.85 32.82
CA GLU A 346 28.36 -21.83 32.44
C GLU A 346 27.21 -21.19 31.63
N VAL A 347 26.65 -21.96 30.69
CA VAL A 347 25.51 -21.52 29.89
C VAL A 347 24.24 -21.66 30.71
N THR A 348 23.69 -20.53 31.16
CA THR A 348 22.38 -20.47 31.79
C THR A 348 21.35 -19.89 30.83
N VAL A 349 20.38 -20.71 30.50
CA VAL A 349 19.30 -20.39 29.58
C VAL A 349 18.06 -20.03 30.39
N SER A 350 17.37 -18.94 30.03
CA SER A 350 16.11 -18.56 30.69
C SER A 350 15.08 -18.02 29.71
N TRP A 351 13.80 -18.09 30.10
CA TRP A 351 12.66 -17.68 29.29
C TRP A 351 11.46 -17.31 30.16
N ALA A 352 10.44 -16.72 29.54
CA ALA A 352 9.12 -16.48 30.13
C ALA A 352 8.10 -17.44 29.53
N HIS A 353 7.17 -17.96 30.34
CA HIS A 353 6.06 -18.72 29.78
C HIS A 353 5.15 -17.83 28.94
N ARG A 354 4.63 -18.43 27.87
CA ARG A 354 3.61 -17.91 26.98
C ARG A 354 2.53 -18.97 26.83
N SER A 355 1.32 -18.55 26.49
CA SER A 355 0.15 -19.42 26.43
C SER A 355 -0.79 -18.96 25.32
N ARG A 356 -1.14 -19.83 24.38
CA ARG A 356 -2.01 -19.41 23.27
C ARG A 356 -3.42 -19.04 23.75
N VAL A 357 -3.91 -19.74 24.77
CA VAL A 357 -5.27 -19.58 25.31
C VAL A 357 -5.41 -18.41 26.28
N LEU A 358 -4.30 -17.93 26.87
CA LEU A 358 -4.31 -16.71 27.71
C LEU A 358 -3.98 -15.44 26.89
N GLN A 359 -3.43 -15.62 25.70
CA GLN A 359 -3.06 -14.55 24.79
C GLN A 359 -4.13 -14.30 23.73
N THR A 360 -5.38 -14.10 24.13
CA THR A 360 -6.47 -13.67 23.23
C THR A 360 -6.95 -12.24 23.52
N ALA A 361 -6.53 -11.64 24.65
CA ALA A 361 -6.91 -10.27 25.00
C ALA A 361 -6.07 -9.18 24.31
N TYR A 362 -4.77 -9.44 24.10
CA TYR A 362 -3.85 -8.53 23.41
C TYR A 362 -2.62 -9.29 22.88
N LEU A 363 -1.90 -8.66 21.96
CA LEU A 363 -0.64 -9.17 21.42
C LEU A 363 0.50 -9.00 22.44
N VAL A 364 0.78 -10.06 23.20
CA VAL A 364 1.92 -10.12 24.13
C VAL A 364 3.25 -10.05 23.37
N THR A 365 4.10 -9.15 23.83
CA THR A 365 5.41 -8.85 23.24
C THR A 365 6.48 -9.84 23.71
N GLN A 366 7.59 -9.91 22.99
CA GLN A 366 8.71 -10.80 23.34
C GLN A 366 9.42 -10.42 24.66
N GLY A 367 9.34 -9.17 25.10
CA GLY A 367 10.00 -8.70 26.32
C GLY A 367 9.19 -8.90 27.61
N GLU A 368 7.92 -9.28 27.49
CA GLU A 368 6.99 -9.34 28.61
C GLU A 368 7.34 -10.39 29.66
N SER A 369 6.86 -10.15 30.88
CA SER A 369 7.00 -11.08 31.99
C SER A 369 6.22 -12.37 31.75
N ASN A 370 6.56 -13.39 32.53
CA ASN A 370 5.88 -14.66 32.57
C ASN A 370 4.36 -14.50 32.80
N ILE A 371 3.54 -14.96 31.85
CA ILE A 371 2.07 -14.94 31.93
C ILE A 371 1.46 -16.31 32.28
N GLY A 372 2.30 -17.29 32.60
CA GLY A 372 1.91 -18.68 32.82
C GLY A 372 1.85 -19.49 31.51
N PRO A 373 2.19 -20.79 31.56
CA PRO A 373 2.08 -21.66 30.40
C PRO A 373 0.66 -22.22 30.27
N GLU A 374 0.35 -22.81 29.12
CA GLU A 374 -0.77 -23.75 29.07
C GLU A 374 -0.51 -24.94 29.99
N PRO A 375 -1.55 -25.51 30.66
CA PRO A 375 -1.38 -26.71 31.47
C PRO A 375 -0.69 -27.84 30.68
N GLY A 376 0.29 -28.48 31.31
CA GLY A 376 1.06 -29.57 30.68
C GLY A 376 2.18 -29.11 29.73
N THR A 377 2.43 -27.80 29.58
CA THR A 377 3.56 -27.32 28.78
C THR A 377 4.89 -27.61 29.49
N THR A 378 5.84 -28.14 28.73
CA THR A 378 7.24 -28.30 29.08
C THR A 378 8.12 -27.62 28.04
N TYR A 379 9.43 -27.54 28.30
CA TYR A 379 10.40 -26.96 27.39
C TYR A 379 11.47 -27.98 27.00
N THR A 380 11.96 -27.84 25.78
CA THR A 380 13.13 -28.55 25.28
C THR A 380 14.23 -27.54 24.95
N VAL A 381 15.39 -27.69 25.56
CA VAL A 381 16.61 -26.92 25.25
C VAL A 381 17.52 -27.77 24.39
N ARG A 382 18.00 -27.24 23.26
CA ARG A 382 19.00 -27.87 22.41
C ARG A 382 20.23 -26.99 22.29
N ILE A 383 21.40 -27.59 22.52
CA ILE A 383 22.70 -26.92 22.42
C ILE A 383 23.45 -27.51 21.23
N TYR A 384 23.85 -26.65 20.30
CA TYR A 384 24.70 -27.00 19.17
C TYR A 384 26.10 -26.41 19.39
N GLY A 385 27.12 -27.22 19.17
CA GLY A 385 28.53 -26.86 19.37
C GLY A 385 29.11 -26.02 18.23
N GLU A 386 30.42 -25.74 18.29
CA GLU A 386 31.13 -24.86 17.32
C GLU A 386 30.98 -25.26 15.86
N ALA A 387 30.84 -26.57 15.59
CA ALA A 387 30.67 -27.11 14.24
C ALA A 387 29.20 -27.11 13.76
N GLY A 388 28.27 -26.53 14.54
CA GLY A 388 26.83 -26.56 14.26
C GLY A 388 26.16 -27.92 14.52
N THR A 389 26.88 -28.86 15.14
CA THR A 389 26.36 -30.20 15.49
C THR A 389 25.66 -30.17 16.85
N LEU A 390 24.53 -30.88 16.97
CA LEU A 390 23.83 -31.05 18.25
C LEU A 390 24.74 -31.73 19.28
N ARG A 391 24.92 -31.10 20.45
CA ARG A 391 25.72 -31.60 21.58
C ARG A 391 24.86 -32.05 22.73
N HIS A 392 23.82 -31.29 23.04
CA HIS A 392 22.95 -31.56 24.18
C HIS A 392 21.48 -31.38 23.83
N THR A 393 20.62 -32.19 24.44
CA THR A 393 19.17 -32.05 24.40
C THR A 393 18.61 -32.31 25.80
N GLU A 394 18.09 -31.26 26.41
CA GLU A 394 17.38 -31.34 27.69
C GLU A 394 15.88 -31.23 27.42
N THR A 395 15.07 -32.13 27.97
CA THR A 395 13.62 -32.21 27.71
C THR A 395 12.82 -32.24 29.00
N GLY A 396 11.51 -31.97 28.91
CA GLY A 396 10.60 -32.11 30.07
C GLY A 396 10.76 -31.02 31.12
N LEU A 397 11.42 -29.91 30.79
CA LEU A 397 11.64 -28.80 31.71
C LEU A 397 10.32 -28.08 32.00
N THR A 398 9.95 -27.97 33.26
CA THR A 398 8.71 -27.28 33.69
C THR A 398 8.97 -25.87 34.22
N GLY A 399 10.22 -25.54 34.55
CA GLY A 399 10.63 -24.22 35.00
C GLY A 399 10.83 -23.20 33.87
N THR A 400 11.45 -22.08 34.22
CA THR A 400 11.75 -20.95 33.33
C THR A 400 13.24 -20.77 33.06
N SER A 401 14.06 -21.71 33.52
CA SER A 401 15.51 -21.68 33.34
C SER A 401 16.11 -23.07 33.42
N TRP A 402 17.23 -23.24 32.74
CA TRP A 402 18.08 -24.42 32.83
C TRP A 402 19.53 -24.03 32.59
N THR A 403 20.45 -24.69 33.29
CA THR A 403 21.89 -24.45 33.18
C THR A 403 22.54 -25.69 32.56
N TYR A 404 23.34 -25.48 31.53
CA TYR A 404 24.22 -26.50 30.97
C TYR A 404 25.50 -26.56 31.81
N PRO A 405 25.69 -27.61 32.64
CA PRO A 405 26.83 -27.64 33.55
C PRO A 405 28.14 -27.73 32.78
N MET A 406 29.17 -27.02 33.24
CA MET A 406 30.47 -26.94 32.54
C MET A 406 31.10 -28.31 32.32
N ALA A 407 31.00 -29.19 33.34
CA ALA A 407 31.53 -30.54 33.26
C ALA A 407 30.83 -31.38 32.18
N THR A 408 29.52 -31.21 32.01
CA THR A 408 28.74 -31.87 30.97
C THR A 408 29.15 -31.36 29.60
N GLU A 409 29.32 -30.04 29.45
CA GLU A 409 29.77 -29.46 28.19
C GLU A 409 31.13 -29.98 27.76
N ILE A 410 32.11 -30.02 28.67
CA ILE A 410 33.45 -30.54 28.39
C ILE A 410 33.39 -32.00 27.95
N ALA A 411 32.51 -32.81 28.57
CA ALA A 411 32.34 -34.21 28.22
C ALA A 411 31.67 -34.41 26.84
N GLU A 412 30.70 -33.57 26.50
CA GLU A 412 29.90 -33.70 25.27
C GLU A 412 30.50 -32.97 24.05
N SER A 413 31.39 -31.98 24.27
CA SER A 413 32.02 -31.22 23.19
C SER A 413 32.88 -32.10 22.28
N GLY A 414 33.50 -33.13 22.84
CA GLY A 414 34.51 -33.95 22.17
C GLY A 414 35.86 -33.22 21.98
N LEU A 415 36.07 -32.09 22.66
CA LEU A 415 37.25 -31.24 22.54
C LEU A 415 38.14 -31.26 23.79
N ASN A 416 37.72 -31.95 24.86
CA ASN A 416 38.31 -31.85 26.21
C ASN A 416 38.36 -30.41 26.75
N ARG A 417 37.51 -29.55 26.22
CA ARG A 417 37.24 -28.17 26.64
C ARG A 417 35.81 -27.79 26.27
N PRO A 418 35.22 -26.72 26.83
CA PRO A 418 33.93 -26.23 26.39
C PRO A 418 34.01 -25.65 24.97
N ASN A 419 32.86 -25.43 24.35
CA ASN A 419 32.75 -24.88 23.00
C ASN A 419 33.00 -23.36 23.01
N GLU A 420 33.88 -22.86 22.16
CA GLU A 420 34.14 -21.44 21.91
C GLU A 420 32.94 -20.71 21.29
N LYS A 421 32.00 -21.44 20.69
CA LYS A 421 30.77 -20.93 20.08
C LYS A 421 29.64 -21.93 20.28
N LEU A 422 28.45 -21.41 20.52
CA LEU A 422 27.27 -22.24 20.78
C LEU A 422 26.06 -21.65 20.07
N THR A 423 25.16 -22.51 19.61
CA THR A 423 23.79 -22.11 19.27
C THR A 423 22.84 -22.76 20.26
N VAL A 424 22.04 -21.94 20.95
CA VAL A 424 21.06 -22.38 21.93
C VAL A 424 19.67 -22.23 21.34
N LYS A 425 18.88 -23.31 21.35
CA LYS A 425 17.47 -23.29 20.95
C LYS A 425 16.55 -23.71 22.07
N VAL A 426 15.39 -23.06 22.19
CA VAL A 426 14.34 -23.44 23.13
C VAL A 426 12.98 -23.49 22.45
N GLU A 427 12.26 -24.59 22.67
CA GLU A 427 10.91 -24.84 22.17
C GLU A 427 9.98 -25.19 23.31
N ALA A 428 8.70 -24.83 23.17
CA ALA A 428 7.64 -25.29 24.06
C ALA A 428 7.05 -26.61 23.53
N VAL A 429 6.65 -27.50 24.43
CA VAL A 429 6.03 -28.79 24.11
C VAL A 429 4.82 -29.00 25.00
N ARG A 430 3.66 -29.29 24.41
CA ARG A 430 2.41 -29.60 25.11
C ARG A 430 1.69 -30.73 24.39
N ASP A 431 1.28 -31.77 25.10
CA ASP A 431 0.52 -32.91 24.55
C ASP A 431 1.14 -33.52 23.27
N GLY A 432 2.47 -33.57 23.22
CA GLY A 432 3.23 -34.06 22.06
C GLY A 432 3.37 -33.07 20.90
N TYR A 433 2.78 -31.87 20.99
CA TYR A 433 2.94 -30.79 20.01
C TYR A 433 4.08 -29.85 20.42
N THR A 434 5.04 -29.66 19.51
CA THR A 434 6.09 -28.65 19.63
C THR A 434 5.64 -27.31 19.09
N SER A 435 6.11 -26.21 19.69
CA SER A 435 5.86 -24.85 19.21
C SER A 435 6.16 -24.70 17.72
N TRP A 436 5.45 -23.78 17.05
CA TRP A 436 5.59 -23.57 15.61
C TRP A 436 7.01 -23.16 15.23
N GLN A 437 7.63 -22.31 16.05
CA GLN A 437 9.03 -21.90 15.92
C GLN A 437 9.78 -22.17 17.23
N ALA A 438 11.10 -22.25 17.12
CA ALA A 438 12.03 -22.31 18.24
C ALA A 438 12.64 -20.93 18.47
N GLN A 439 12.81 -20.56 19.73
CA GLN A 439 13.72 -19.47 20.05
C GLN A 439 15.16 -19.89 19.76
N GLN A 440 15.98 -18.98 19.24
CA GLN A 440 17.37 -19.24 18.92
C GLN A 440 18.26 -18.05 19.24
N ILE A 441 19.34 -18.29 19.97
CA ILE A 441 20.43 -17.35 20.20
C ILE A 441 21.72 -18.04 19.76
N ASP A 442 22.45 -17.39 18.85
CA ASP A 442 23.80 -17.77 18.45
C ASP A 442 24.79 -16.98 19.31
N ILE A 443 25.69 -17.69 19.98
CA ILE A 443 26.69 -17.15 20.89
C ILE A 443 28.01 -17.13 20.14
N PRO A 444 28.49 -15.96 19.68
CA PRO A 444 29.65 -15.87 18.82
C PRO A 444 30.97 -16.19 19.52
N GLU A 445 31.02 -16.06 20.84
CA GLU A 445 32.21 -16.27 21.67
C GLU A 445 31.82 -16.72 23.10
N CYS A 446 32.35 -17.84 23.56
CA CYS A 446 32.27 -18.26 24.96
C CYS A 446 33.63 -18.06 25.63
N ARG A 447 33.67 -17.36 26.77
CA ARG A 447 34.88 -17.05 27.55
C ARG A 447 34.87 -17.74 28.90
N GLY A 448 36.07 -17.98 29.44
CA GLY A 448 36.25 -18.51 30.80
C GLY A 448 37.48 -19.39 30.95
N TYR A 449 37.74 -19.83 32.19
CA TYR A 449 38.89 -20.67 32.55
C TYR A 449 38.97 -21.92 31.66
N GLY A 450 40.09 -22.07 30.94
CA GLY A 450 40.34 -23.21 30.04
C GLY A 450 39.89 -23.01 28.58
N MET A 451 39.31 -21.86 28.20
CA MET A 451 38.79 -21.62 26.84
C MET A 451 39.72 -20.82 25.93
N PHE A 452 40.72 -20.10 26.45
CA PHE A 452 41.81 -19.50 25.66
C PHE A 452 43.10 -19.46 26.49
N TYR A 453 44.13 -20.21 26.10
CA TYR A 453 45.43 -20.11 26.77
C TYR A 453 46.08 -18.76 26.41
N GLY A 454 45.86 -17.74 27.26
CA GLY A 454 46.56 -16.44 27.19
C GLY A 454 45.72 -15.20 26.85
N ALA A 455 44.41 -15.28 26.61
CA ALA A 455 43.59 -14.11 26.23
C ALA A 455 42.68 -13.55 27.34
N SER A 456 42.38 -14.31 28.39
CA SER A 456 41.40 -13.91 29.43
C SER A 456 41.74 -14.50 30.80
N TYR A 457 42.90 -14.12 31.35
CA TYR A 457 43.21 -14.38 32.75
C TYR A 457 42.42 -13.40 33.64
N GLY A 458 41.36 -13.88 34.30
CA GLY A 458 40.69 -13.17 35.41
C GLY A 458 39.24 -12.75 35.19
N GLU A 459 38.55 -13.23 34.15
CA GLU A 459 37.11 -13.01 33.91
C GLU A 459 36.26 -14.25 34.17
#